data_AF-A0A9W9LN62-F1
#
_entry.id   AF-A0A9W9LN62-F1
#
_cell.length_a   1.000
_cell.length_b   1.000
_cell.length_c   1.000
_cell.angle_alpha   90.00
_cell.angle_beta   90.00
_cell.angle_gamma   90.00
#
_symmetry.space_group_name_H-M   'P 1'
#
loop_
_entity.id
_entity.type
_entity.pdbx_description
1 polymer ?
#
loop_
_entity_poly.entity_id
_entity_poly.type
_entity_poly.pdbx_seq_one_letter_code
_entity_poly.pdbx_strand_id
1 'polypeptide(L)'
;MTLRLTSAPVSGVKKRKSTPKPRNSPFAAHARRKPSPAAAGAAKAAAEDLVDDDPLPDIGGSHFISETAQVQNVVQAIQSIRTRMFDELPQRAGMNSTRIAEVLNLRRSLPPLASVAHIHTLLNAPTQVEREIVELVQTGRVRRLIVPGRGNDAAGLGDCLVLAEDWEGLVRGSTGLDTELKEKFLDILSRIGTSSALSQSIFTPDEYRALIRAGFLVSSSSYTQGSLNVASLPNLPRAAISSASRSGPVHPSDIDRAVQTDAQARAATLFLSLPNTGTYLRLLGTGRAHLLALLRRSTCNEAPMHLLKDRWNGAVETEKSFHLAKRARGEFAGILPGRTKKWKELYGMQFRWVLEEALGAGQVEMFETGSVGPGVRCL
;
A
#
# COMPACT_ATOMS: atom_id res chain seq x y z
N MET A 1 -5.05 -58.66 31.09
CA MET A 1 -4.21 -57.96 32.08
C MET A 1 -4.95 -56.71 32.52
N THR A 2 -5.28 -56.63 33.81
CA THR A 2 -6.19 -55.66 34.42
C THR A 2 -5.43 -54.43 34.94
N LEU A 3 -5.92 -53.24 34.61
CA LEU A 3 -5.32 -51.96 34.99
C LEU A 3 -5.64 -51.65 36.47
N ARG A 4 -4.60 -51.54 37.31
CA ARG A 4 -4.71 -51.08 38.70
C ARG A 4 -4.68 -49.55 38.74
N LEU A 5 -5.80 -48.93 39.15
CA LEU A 5 -5.83 -47.54 39.59
C LEU A 5 -5.31 -47.43 41.03
N THR A 6 -4.31 -46.60 41.26
CA THR A 6 -3.87 -46.18 42.60
C THR A 6 -4.40 -44.77 42.88
N SER A 7 -5.10 -44.60 43.99
CA SER A 7 -5.56 -43.30 44.49
C SER A 7 -4.44 -42.60 45.24
N ALA A 8 -4.18 -41.33 44.91
CA ALA A 8 -3.26 -40.48 45.66
C ALA A 8 -3.98 -39.84 46.86
N PRO A 9 -3.35 -39.78 48.06
CA PRO A 9 -3.99 -39.24 49.26
C PRO A 9 -4.08 -37.71 49.22
N VAL A 10 -5.26 -37.18 49.54
CA VAL A 10 -5.53 -35.76 49.70
C VAL A 10 -4.93 -35.29 51.03
N SER A 11 -3.86 -34.51 50.98
CA SER A 11 -3.29 -33.85 52.16
C SER A 11 -4.10 -32.61 52.53
N GLY A 12 -4.95 -32.73 53.56
CA GLY A 12 -5.69 -31.61 54.14
C GLY A 12 -4.78 -30.69 54.95
N VAL A 13 -4.26 -29.63 54.33
CA VAL A 13 -3.51 -28.57 55.05
C VAL A 13 -4.50 -27.60 55.71
N LYS A 14 -4.71 -27.76 57.03
CA LYS A 14 -5.39 -26.76 57.88
C LYS A 14 -4.51 -25.50 57.98
N LYS A 15 -4.86 -24.42 57.26
CA LYS A 15 -4.24 -23.10 57.46
C LYS A 15 -4.64 -22.53 58.82
N ARG A 16 -3.70 -22.47 59.77
CA ARG A 16 -3.82 -21.67 61.00
C ARG A 16 -3.84 -20.18 60.63
N LYS A 17 -4.83 -19.45 61.16
CA LYS A 17 -4.98 -18.00 61.00
C LYS A 17 -3.96 -17.31 61.92
N SER A 18 -2.79 -16.93 61.40
CA SER A 18 -1.86 -16.03 62.08
C SER A 18 -2.15 -14.59 61.68
N THR A 19 -2.29 -13.72 62.68
CA THR A 19 -2.38 -12.27 62.50
C THR A 19 -1.01 -11.71 62.10
N PRO A 20 -0.86 -10.97 60.99
CA PRO A 20 0.42 -10.39 60.62
C PRO A 20 0.73 -9.18 61.51
N LYS A 21 1.87 -9.22 62.21
CA LYS A 21 2.51 -8.05 62.81
C LYS A 21 2.86 -7.04 61.71
N PRO A 22 2.50 -5.75 61.83
CA PRO A 22 2.87 -4.74 60.84
C PRO A 22 4.39 -4.49 60.89
N ARG A 23 5.06 -4.58 59.73
CA ARG A 23 6.44 -4.12 59.55
C ARG A 23 6.40 -2.61 59.29
N ASN A 24 7.11 -1.84 60.09
CA ASN A 24 7.26 -0.39 59.91
C ASN A 24 8.02 -0.12 58.60
N SER A 25 7.29 0.39 57.59
CA SER A 25 7.87 0.95 56.38
C SER A 25 8.18 2.43 56.64
N PRO A 26 9.37 2.93 56.27
CA PRO A 26 9.74 4.34 56.43
C PRO A 26 8.92 5.30 55.55
N PHE A 27 8.11 4.77 54.62
CA PHE A 27 7.24 5.55 53.75
C PHE A 27 5.78 5.61 54.25
N ALA A 28 5.45 4.98 55.37
CA ALA A 28 4.09 4.95 55.91
C ALA A 28 3.62 6.30 56.48
N ALA A 29 4.55 7.21 56.79
CA ALA A 29 4.25 8.54 57.33
C ALA A 29 4.07 9.63 56.26
N HIS A 30 4.25 9.33 54.96
CA HIS A 30 3.98 10.33 53.93
C HIS A 30 2.49 10.55 53.76
N ALA A 31 2.07 11.81 53.86
CA ALA A 31 0.70 12.23 53.64
C ALA A 31 0.22 11.79 52.25
N ARG A 32 -0.65 10.77 52.20
CA ARG A 32 -1.36 10.40 50.97
C ARG A 32 -2.39 11.47 50.65
N ARG A 33 -2.01 12.42 49.80
CA ARG A 33 -2.95 13.36 49.19
C ARG A 33 -3.76 12.59 48.14
N LYS A 34 -5.09 12.53 48.30
CA LYS A 34 -5.98 11.99 47.26
C LYS A 34 -5.80 12.83 45.99
N PRO A 35 -5.71 12.22 44.79
CA PRO A 35 -5.65 12.98 43.54
C PRO A 35 -6.94 13.80 43.42
N SER A 36 -6.81 15.13 43.44
CA SER A 36 -7.92 16.01 43.18
C SER A 36 -8.17 16.09 41.67
N PRO A 37 -9.43 16.14 41.20
CA PRO A 37 -9.75 16.25 39.78
C PRO A 37 -9.22 17.55 39.13
N ALA A 38 -8.80 18.54 39.94
CA ALA A 38 -8.19 19.78 39.46
C ALA A 38 -6.74 19.60 38.93
N ALA A 39 -5.98 18.60 39.42
CA ALA A 39 -4.62 18.34 38.96
C ALA A 39 -4.58 17.72 37.56
N ALA A 40 -5.63 16.98 37.17
CA ALA A 40 -5.78 16.46 35.81
C ALA A 40 -6.08 17.58 34.80
N GLY A 41 -6.77 18.65 35.21
CA GLY A 41 -7.03 19.83 34.37
C GLY A 41 -5.77 20.68 34.17
N ALA A 42 -4.98 20.91 35.23
CA ALA A 42 -3.75 21.69 35.14
C ALA A 42 -2.64 20.96 34.35
N ALA A 43 -2.56 19.62 34.43
CA ALA A 43 -1.64 18.84 33.61
C ALA A 43 -2.08 18.75 32.13
N LYS A 44 -3.38 18.92 31.84
CA LYS A 44 -3.89 19.01 30.47
C LYS A 44 -3.63 20.40 29.88
N ALA A 45 -3.89 21.45 30.64
CA ALA A 45 -3.61 22.83 30.24
C ALA A 45 -2.10 23.10 30.05
N ALA A 46 -1.24 22.58 30.93
CA ALA A 46 0.21 22.71 30.78
C ALA A 46 0.81 21.80 29.69
N ALA A 47 0.08 20.79 29.22
CA ALA A 47 0.49 19.97 28.07
C ALA A 47 -0.03 20.54 26.74
N GLU A 48 -1.10 21.33 26.77
CA GLU A 48 -1.61 22.07 25.61
C GLU A 48 -0.73 23.30 25.29
N ASP A 49 -0.13 23.95 26.29
CA ASP A 49 0.81 25.09 26.13
C ASP A 49 2.23 24.72 25.61
N LEU A 50 2.53 23.43 25.40
CA LEU A 50 3.82 22.95 24.88
C LEU A 50 3.72 22.35 23.47
N VAL A 51 2.55 22.43 22.84
CA VAL A 51 2.41 22.13 21.42
C VAL A 51 2.70 23.42 20.68
N ASP A 52 3.95 23.56 20.29
CA ASP A 52 4.37 24.62 19.37
C ASP A 52 3.54 24.46 18.09
N ASP A 53 2.51 25.30 17.93
CA ASP A 53 1.64 25.35 16.76
C ASP A 53 2.35 26.02 15.57
N ASP A 54 3.58 26.47 15.77
CA ASP A 54 4.42 27.06 14.74
C ASP A 54 4.80 26.03 13.67
N PRO A 55 4.78 26.43 12.38
CA PRO A 55 5.28 25.59 11.30
C PRO A 55 6.73 25.14 11.55
N LEU A 56 7.06 23.94 11.09
CA LEU A 56 8.43 23.45 11.08
C LEU A 56 9.32 24.41 10.26
N PRO A 57 10.55 24.71 10.72
CA PRO A 57 11.49 25.49 9.93
C PRO A 57 11.68 24.86 8.56
N ASP A 58 11.61 25.68 7.51
CA ASP A 58 11.81 25.25 6.12
C ASP A 58 13.06 25.91 5.55
N ILE A 59 14.11 25.10 5.41
CA ILE A 59 15.41 25.53 4.87
C ILE A 59 15.49 25.22 3.36
N GLY A 60 14.46 24.59 2.79
CA GLY A 60 14.38 24.22 1.38
C GLY A 60 14.10 22.73 1.15
N GLY A 61 13.99 22.36 -0.13
CA GLY A 61 13.70 20.99 -0.55
C GLY A 61 14.77 19.99 -0.11
N SER A 62 14.34 18.80 0.33
CA SER A 62 15.25 17.75 0.79
C SER A 62 15.42 16.63 -0.24
N HIS A 63 16.67 16.24 -0.50
CA HIS A 63 17.02 15.10 -1.36
C HIS A 63 17.27 13.79 -0.58
N PHE A 64 16.86 13.74 0.70
CA PHE A 64 17.17 12.65 1.62
C PHE A 64 16.86 11.24 1.08
N ILE A 65 15.77 11.08 0.32
CA ILE A 65 15.39 9.77 -0.24
C ILE A 65 16.36 9.34 -1.31
N SER A 66 16.63 10.19 -2.30
CA SER A 66 17.51 9.85 -3.42
C SER A 66 18.96 9.68 -2.96
N GLU A 67 19.42 10.46 -1.98
CA GLU A 67 20.76 10.32 -1.40
C GLU A 67 20.95 9.02 -0.61
N THR A 68 19.90 8.57 0.08
CA THR A 68 19.94 7.32 0.85
C THR A 68 19.52 6.10 0.04
N ALA A 69 19.07 6.29 -1.21
CA ALA A 69 18.69 5.21 -2.10
C ALA A 69 19.92 4.60 -2.75
N GLN A 70 20.11 3.30 -2.57
CA GLN A 70 21.22 2.54 -3.19
C GLN A 70 20.84 2.05 -4.59
N VAL A 71 20.31 2.93 -5.45
CA VAL A 71 19.92 2.59 -6.83
C VAL A 71 20.44 3.64 -7.80
N GLN A 72 20.90 3.19 -8.97
CA GLN A 72 21.56 4.05 -9.95
C GLN A 72 20.83 4.10 -11.30
N ASN A 73 19.97 3.12 -11.58
CA ASN A 73 19.29 2.97 -12.86
C ASN A 73 17.85 2.46 -12.65
N VAL A 74 17.05 2.55 -13.70
CA VAL A 74 15.60 2.22 -13.67
C VAL A 74 15.37 0.76 -13.32
N VAL A 75 16.19 -0.16 -13.84
CA VAL A 75 16.05 -1.60 -13.55
C VAL A 75 16.28 -1.90 -12.07
N GLN A 76 17.34 -1.34 -11.49
CA GLN A 76 17.62 -1.44 -10.05
C GLN A 76 16.52 -0.79 -9.21
N ALA A 77 15.98 0.35 -9.65
CA ALA A 77 14.85 1.01 -8.98
C ALA A 77 13.62 0.09 -8.94
N ILE A 78 13.22 -0.52 -10.07
CA ILE A 78 12.09 -1.46 -10.15
C ILE A 78 12.28 -2.62 -9.16
N GLN A 79 13.46 -3.24 -9.15
CA GLN A 79 13.78 -4.35 -8.23
C GLN A 79 13.77 -3.91 -6.76
N SER A 80 14.31 -2.73 -6.46
CA SER A 80 14.37 -2.16 -5.12
C SER A 80 12.98 -1.81 -4.57
N ILE A 81 12.11 -1.23 -5.40
CA ILE A 81 10.71 -0.92 -5.05
C ILE A 81 9.96 -2.20 -4.71
N ARG A 82 10.12 -3.26 -5.51
CA ARG A 82 9.46 -4.55 -5.28
C ARG A 82 9.91 -5.22 -3.98
N THR A 83 11.22 -5.22 -3.72
CA THR A 83 11.81 -5.91 -2.56
C THR A 83 11.55 -5.19 -1.23
N ARG A 84 11.42 -3.86 -1.24
CA ARG A 84 11.23 -3.04 -0.04
C ARG A 84 9.77 -2.69 0.28
N MET A 85 8.80 -3.19 -0.50
CA MET A 85 7.38 -2.84 -0.33
C MET A 85 6.82 -3.19 1.05
N PHE A 86 7.29 -4.27 1.67
CA PHE A 86 6.76 -4.78 2.92
C PHE A 86 7.84 -4.99 3.96
N ASP A 87 7.50 -4.72 5.22
CA ASP A 87 8.32 -5.15 6.35
C ASP A 87 8.13 -6.63 6.65
N GLU A 88 9.17 -7.23 7.24
CA GLU A 88 9.16 -8.61 7.71
C GLU A 88 8.06 -8.84 8.77
N LEU A 89 7.56 -10.06 8.82
CA LEU A 89 6.54 -10.44 9.81
C LEU A 89 7.12 -10.32 11.23
N PRO A 90 6.47 -9.58 12.14
CA PRO A 90 6.94 -9.44 13.50
C PRO A 90 6.89 -10.78 14.24
N GLN A 91 7.95 -11.13 14.96
CA GLN A 91 8.04 -12.36 15.75
C GLN A 91 6.87 -12.49 16.74
N ARG A 92 6.44 -11.36 17.32
CA ARG A 92 5.24 -11.26 18.17
C ARG A 92 4.16 -10.47 17.46
N ALA A 93 3.69 -11.03 16.35
CA ALA A 93 2.65 -10.38 15.55
C ALA A 93 1.35 -10.15 16.33
N GLY A 94 0.95 -11.06 17.22
CA GLY A 94 -0.42 -11.03 17.74
C GLY A 94 -1.47 -11.24 16.64
N MET A 95 -1.05 -11.75 15.47
CA MET A 95 -1.90 -12.23 14.38
C MET A 95 -2.10 -13.73 14.54
N ASN A 96 -3.31 -14.22 14.25
CA ASN A 96 -3.54 -15.66 14.15
C ASN A 96 -2.91 -16.23 12.88
N SER A 97 -2.81 -17.56 12.80
CA SER A 97 -2.21 -18.26 11.66
C SER A 97 -2.93 -17.96 10.34
N THR A 98 -4.26 -17.83 10.36
CA THR A 98 -5.04 -17.50 9.17
C THR A 98 -4.67 -16.12 8.63
N ARG A 99 -4.55 -15.11 9.51
CA ARG A 99 -4.16 -13.76 9.09
C ARG A 99 -2.72 -13.72 8.56
N ILE A 100 -1.80 -14.49 9.15
CA ILE A 100 -0.43 -14.60 8.64
C ILE A 100 -0.44 -15.19 7.23
N ALA A 101 -1.21 -16.26 7.00
CA ALA A 101 -1.35 -16.86 5.68
C ALA A 101 -1.97 -15.90 4.66
N GLU A 102 -3.00 -15.14 5.04
CA GLU A 102 -3.58 -14.09 4.18
C GLU A 102 -2.54 -13.05 3.77
N VAL A 103 -1.73 -12.56 4.71
CA VAL A 103 -0.68 -11.57 4.45
C VAL A 103 0.35 -12.13 3.48
N LEU A 104 0.84 -13.35 3.73
CA LEU A 104 1.84 -13.98 2.87
C LEU A 104 1.30 -14.30 1.47
N ASN A 105 0.05 -14.77 1.38
CA ASN A 105 -0.59 -15.07 0.10
C ASN A 105 -0.86 -13.81 -0.71
N LEU A 106 -1.31 -12.72 -0.07
CA LEU A 106 -1.47 -11.44 -0.75
C LEU A 106 -0.13 -10.94 -1.28
N ARG A 107 0.90 -10.87 -0.43
CA ARG A 107 2.22 -10.38 -0.85
C ARG A 107 2.79 -11.17 -2.03
N ARG A 108 2.59 -12.50 -2.04
CA ARG A 108 3.01 -13.38 -3.13
C ARG A 108 2.20 -13.16 -4.41
N SER A 109 0.93 -12.79 -4.30
CA SER A 109 0.04 -12.65 -5.45
C SER A 109 0.11 -11.28 -6.13
N LEU A 110 0.77 -10.29 -5.51
CA LEU A 110 0.94 -8.98 -6.12
C LEU A 110 1.80 -9.06 -7.39
N PRO A 111 1.42 -8.32 -8.46
CA PRO A 111 2.21 -8.26 -9.65
C PRO A 111 3.54 -7.51 -9.39
N PRO A 112 4.61 -7.82 -10.14
CA PRO A 112 5.93 -7.20 -10.03
C PRO A 112 5.92 -5.82 -10.72
N LEU A 113 5.05 -4.93 -10.25
CA LEU A 113 4.90 -3.57 -10.76
C LEU A 113 5.69 -2.58 -9.88
N ALA A 114 6.26 -1.58 -10.55
CA ALA A 114 6.75 -0.36 -9.93
C ALA A 114 6.06 0.84 -10.57
N SER A 115 5.54 1.78 -9.77
CA SER A 115 5.00 3.02 -10.31
C SER A 115 6.12 3.90 -10.85
N VAL A 116 5.83 4.68 -11.89
CA VAL A 116 6.78 5.69 -12.41
C VAL A 116 7.08 6.75 -11.36
N ALA A 117 6.08 7.09 -10.52
CA ALA A 117 6.24 7.98 -9.36
C ALA A 117 7.37 7.56 -8.41
N HIS A 118 7.41 6.29 -7.97
CA HIS A 118 8.52 5.79 -7.14
C HIS A 118 9.87 5.88 -7.84
N ILE A 119 9.93 5.61 -9.13
CA ILE A 119 11.20 5.58 -9.86
C ILE A 119 11.82 6.99 -9.88
N HIS A 120 11.00 8.01 -10.13
CA HIS A 120 11.43 9.41 -10.10
C HIS A 120 11.86 9.90 -8.72
N THR A 121 11.31 9.35 -7.63
CA THR A 121 11.77 9.74 -6.29
C THR A 121 13.07 9.09 -5.89
N LEU A 122 13.32 7.87 -6.36
CA LEU A 122 14.57 7.18 -6.08
C LEU A 122 15.74 7.72 -6.92
N LEU A 123 15.50 8.11 -8.16
CA LEU A 123 16.54 8.55 -9.10
C LEU A 123 16.50 10.08 -9.25
N ASN A 124 17.54 10.78 -8.76
CA ASN A 124 17.62 12.24 -8.72
C ASN A 124 17.97 12.90 -10.08
N ALA A 125 17.23 12.57 -11.16
CA ALA A 125 17.41 13.14 -12.50
C ALA A 125 16.21 12.84 -13.43
N PRO A 126 15.04 13.51 -13.26
CA PRO A 126 13.79 13.09 -13.90
C PRO A 126 13.86 13.01 -15.44
N THR A 127 14.59 13.91 -16.09
CA THR A 127 14.76 13.91 -17.56
C THR A 127 15.63 12.76 -18.06
N GLN A 128 16.67 12.40 -17.31
CA GLN A 128 17.53 11.26 -17.61
C GLN A 128 16.77 9.95 -17.39
N VAL A 129 16.01 9.87 -16.30
CA VAL A 129 15.17 8.72 -15.96
C VAL A 129 14.13 8.46 -17.04
N GLU A 130 13.41 9.48 -17.51
CA GLU A 130 12.45 9.30 -18.62
C GLU A 130 13.14 8.82 -19.90
N ARG A 131 14.31 9.36 -20.24
CA ARG A 131 15.09 8.89 -21.40
C ARG A 131 15.46 7.41 -21.26
N GLU A 132 15.92 7.00 -20.09
CA GLU A 132 16.26 5.62 -19.79
C GLU A 132 15.02 4.71 -19.84
N ILE A 133 13.88 5.14 -19.29
CA ILE A 133 12.61 4.40 -19.39
C ILE A 133 12.22 4.18 -20.85
N VAL A 134 12.29 5.23 -21.68
CA VAL A 134 11.97 5.14 -23.11
C VAL A 134 12.91 4.16 -23.82
N GLU A 135 14.21 4.22 -23.56
CA GLU A 135 15.20 3.29 -24.12
C GLU A 135 14.94 1.84 -23.70
N LEU A 136 14.66 1.60 -22.42
CA LEU A 136 14.34 0.27 -21.89
C LEU A 136 13.03 -0.29 -22.45
N VAL A 137 12.06 0.58 -22.72
CA VAL A 137 10.79 0.21 -23.36
C VAL A 137 10.99 -0.10 -24.85
N GLN A 138 11.81 0.69 -25.56
CA GLN A 138 12.13 0.46 -26.97
C GLN A 138 12.95 -0.81 -27.19
N THR A 139 13.91 -1.09 -26.31
CA THR A 139 14.71 -2.34 -26.33
C THR A 139 13.92 -3.56 -25.84
N GLY A 140 12.69 -3.37 -25.35
CA GLY A 140 11.82 -4.44 -24.87
C GLY A 140 12.23 -5.04 -23.52
N ARG A 141 13.17 -4.42 -22.80
CA ARG A 141 13.64 -4.87 -21.48
C ARG A 141 12.64 -4.51 -20.37
N VAL A 142 11.90 -3.43 -20.54
CA VAL A 142 10.83 -2.98 -19.64
C VAL A 142 9.53 -2.82 -20.45
N ARG A 143 8.39 -3.09 -19.81
CA ARG A 143 7.06 -2.78 -20.36
C ARG A 143 6.39 -1.72 -19.51
N ARG A 144 5.81 -0.72 -20.17
CA ARG A 144 4.97 0.31 -19.53
C ARG A 144 3.51 -0.10 -19.61
N LEU A 145 2.84 -0.09 -18.47
CA LEU A 145 1.44 -0.43 -18.28
C LEU A 145 0.70 0.83 -17.86
N ILE A 146 -0.27 1.23 -18.69
CA ILE A 146 -1.17 2.34 -18.38
C ILE A 146 -2.55 1.76 -18.09
N VAL A 147 -3.03 1.95 -16.86
CA VAL A 147 -4.36 1.51 -16.43
C VAL A 147 -5.37 2.64 -16.65
N PRO A 148 -6.28 2.51 -17.63
CA PRO A 148 -7.24 3.57 -17.94
C PRO A 148 -8.14 3.91 -16.75
N GLY A 149 -8.50 5.18 -16.61
CA GLY A 149 -9.41 5.64 -15.54
C GLY A 149 -8.81 5.62 -14.13
N ARG A 150 -7.50 5.38 -13.99
CA ARG A 150 -6.76 5.43 -12.72
C ARG A 150 -5.76 6.59 -12.64
N GLY A 151 -6.02 7.65 -13.41
CA GLY A 151 -5.20 8.86 -13.50
C GLY A 151 -3.99 8.67 -14.42
N ASN A 152 -3.72 9.64 -15.28
CA ASN A 152 -2.48 9.80 -16.06
C ASN A 152 -1.75 11.09 -15.65
N ASP A 153 -2.22 11.74 -14.59
CA ASP A 153 -1.66 12.92 -13.95
C ASP A 153 -0.62 12.51 -12.90
N ALA A 154 0.13 13.49 -12.37
CA ALA A 154 1.16 13.23 -11.36
C ALA A 154 0.61 12.46 -10.15
N ALA A 155 -0.63 12.71 -9.74
CA ALA A 155 -1.29 12.01 -8.63
C ALA A 155 -1.89 10.64 -9.01
N GLY A 156 -1.81 10.24 -10.29
CA GLY A 156 -2.36 9.00 -10.81
C GLY A 156 -1.76 7.75 -10.17
N LEU A 157 -2.54 6.67 -10.19
CA LEU A 157 -2.13 5.32 -9.78
C LEU A 157 -1.88 4.42 -11.01
N GLY A 158 -2.16 4.92 -12.22
CA GLY A 158 -2.31 4.09 -13.41
C GLY A 158 -1.04 3.82 -14.21
N ASP A 159 0.09 4.48 -13.92
CA ASP A 159 1.32 4.40 -14.74
C ASP A 159 2.41 3.57 -14.04
N CYS A 160 2.64 2.36 -14.55
CA CYS A 160 3.51 1.37 -13.93
C CYS A 160 4.49 0.76 -14.96
N LEU A 161 5.66 0.37 -14.47
CA LEU A 161 6.68 -0.38 -15.19
C LEU A 161 6.82 -1.79 -14.63
N VAL A 162 7.23 -2.71 -15.49
CA VAL A 162 7.55 -4.10 -15.15
C VAL A 162 8.67 -4.60 -16.06
N LEU A 163 9.56 -5.43 -15.52
CA LEU A 163 10.61 -6.07 -16.30
C LEU A 163 10.01 -7.11 -17.24
N ALA A 164 10.49 -7.18 -18.48
CA ALA A 164 9.97 -8.14 -19.45
C ALA A 164 10.14 -9.58 -18.97
N GLU A 165 11.27 -9.90 -18.33
CA GLU A 165 11.54 -11.21 -17.72
C GLU A 165 10.52 -11.61 -16.65
N ASP A 166 10.12 -10.65 -15.80
CA ASP A 166 9.13 -10.87 -14.74
C ASP A 166 7.74 -11.11 -15.36
N TRP A 167 7.38 -10.38 -16.42
CA TRP A 167 6.14 -10.60 -17.16
C TRP A 167 6.11 -11.98 -17.81
N GLU A 168 7.18 -12.34 -18.51
CA GLU A 168 7.32 -13.65 -19.16
C GLU A 168 7.21 -14.78 -18.14
N GLY A 169 7.85 -14.63 -16.98
CA GLY A 169 7.75 -15.57 -15.87
C GLY A 169 6.31 -15.76 -15.40
N LEU A 170 5.51 -14.68 -15.31
CA LEU A 170 4.08 -14.76 -14.95
C LEU A 170 3.25 -15.50 -16.00
N VAL A 171 3.48 -15.23 -17.30
CA VAL A 171 2.75 -15.90 -18.38
C VAL A 171 3.07 -17.40 -18.38
N ARG A 172 4.36 -17.75 -18.33
CA ARG A 172 4.81 -19.16 -18.32
C ARG A 172 4.31 -19.90 -17.08
N GLY A 173 4.33 -19.24 -15.93
CA GLY A 173 3.85 -19.78 -14.65
C GLY A 173 2.33 -19.86 -14.51
N SER A 174 1.55 -19.27 -15.41
CA SER A 174 0.08 -19.30 -15.35
C SER A 174 -0.45 -20.72 -15.58
N THR A 175 -1.21 -21.27 -14.63
CA THR A 175 -1.86 -22.58 -14.78
C THR A 175 -3.16 -22.50 -15.59
N GLY A 176 -3.71 -21.31 -15.77
CA GLY A 176 -4.98 -21.07 -16.47
C GLY A 176 -4.86 -20.88 -17.98
N LEU A 177 -3.64 -20.95 -18.52
CA LEU A 177 -3.36 -20.84 -19.96
C LEU A 177 -2.71 -22.12 -20.46
N ASP A 178 -3.15 -22.58 -21.62
CA ASP A 178 -2.52 -23.64 -22.40
C ASP A 178 -1.15 -23.18 -22.95
N THR A 179 -0.27 -24.14 -23.21
CA THR A 179 1.10 -23.86 -23.66
C THR A 179 1.12 -23.13 -25.00
N GLU A 180 0.21 -23.47 -25.93
CA GLU A 180 0.13 -22.82 -27.23
C GLU A 180 -0.26 -21.34 -27.11
N LEU A 181 -1.28 -21.03 -26.31
CA LEU A 181 -1.67 -19.65 -26.02
C LEU A 181 -0.58 -18.86 -25.28
N LYS A 182 0.19 -19.49 -24.39
CA LYS A 182 1.34 -18.84 -23.73
C LYS A 182 2.37 -18.40 -24.75
N GLU A 183 2.83 -19.31 -25.60
CA GLU A 183 3.85 -19.00 -26.61
C GLU A 183 3.34 -17.96 -27.62
N LYS A 184 2.09 -18.11 -28.06
CA LYS A 184 1.42 -17.13 -28.94
C LYS A 184 1.36 -15.75 -28.28
N PHE A 185 0.95 -15.67 -27.02
CA PHE A 185 0.85 -14.40 -26.29
C PHE A 185 2.22 -13.74 -26.11
N LEU A 186 3.27 -14.51 -25.80
CA LEU A 186 4.64 -13.99 -25.67
C LEU A 186 5.21 -13.48 -27.01
N ASP A 187 5.00 -14.22 -28.10
CA ASP A 187 5.38 -13.77 -29.45
C ASP A 187 4.70 -12.45 -29.80
N ILE A 188 3.39 -12.33 -29.55
CA ILE A 188 2.66 -11.09 -29.78
C ILE A 188 3.18 -9.94 -28.90
N LEU A 189 3.47 -10.20 -27.63
CA LEU A 189 4.05 -9.20 -26.73
C LEU A 189 5.41 -8.70 -27.24
N SER A 190 6.23 -9.56 -27.83
CA SER A 190 7.52 -9.16 -28.43
C SER A 190 7.35 -8.26 -29.66
N ARG A 191 6.26 -8.45 -30.43
CA ARG A 191 6.00 -7.72 -31.69
C ARG A 191 5.27 -6.40 -31.49
N ILE A 192 4.43 -6.31 -30.47
CA ILE A 192 3.58 -5.12 -30.20
C ILE A 192 4.37 -3.92 -29.67
N GLY A 193 5.65 -4.12 -29.33
CA GLY A 193 6.55 -3.05 -28.90
C GLY A 193 5.99 -2.33 -27.68
N THR A 194 5.79 -1.02 -27.82
CA THR A 194 5.43 -0.11 -26.71
C THR A 194 3.92 0.08 -26.53
N SER A 195 3.08 -0.55 -27.36
CA SER A 195 1.62 -0.38 -27.26
C SER A 195 1.04 -1.20 -26.10
N SER A 196 0.22 -0.56 -25.26
CA SER A 196 -0.53 -1.22 -24.18
C SER A 196 -1.91 -1.71 -24.62
N ALA A 197 -2.34 -1.39 -25.85
CA ALA A 197 -3.63 -1.79 -26.40
C ALA A 197 -3.46 -2.90 -27.45
N LEU A 198 -4.36 -3.89 -27.41
CA LEU A 198 -4.40 -4.98 -28.38
C LEU A 198 -5.53 -4.78 -29.39
N SER A 199 -5.24 -5.00 -30.67
CA SER A 199 -6.29 -5.18 -31.68
C SER A 199 -7.06 -6.46 -31.38
N GLN A 200 -8.37 -6.45 -31.62
CA GLN A 200 -9.27 -7.57 -31.34
C GLN A 200 -9.18 -8.72 -32.37
N SER A 201 -8.33 -8.60 -33.40
CA SER A 201 -8.20 -9.61 -34.46
C SER A 201 -7.04 -10.59 -34.22
N ILE A 202 -6.32 -10.47 -33.11
CA ILE A 202 -5.06 -11.19 -32.89
C ILE A 202 -5.31 -12.56 -32.24
N PHE A 203 -6.29 -12.64 -31.34
CA PHE A 203 -6.67 -13.87 -30.65
C PHE A 203 -8.08 -14.31 -31.05
N THR A 204 -8.38 -15.59 -30.86
CA THR A 204 -9.75 -16.10 -30.95
C THR A 204 -10.56 -15.61 -29.75
N PRO A 205 -11.90 -15.61 -29.82
CA PRO A 205 -12.73 -15.21 -28.68
C PRO A 205 -12.47 -16.02 -27.41
N ASP A 206 -12.17 -17.32 -27.53
CA ASP A 206 -11.88 -18.18 -26.39
C ASP A 206 -10.50 -17.91 -25.79
N GLU A 207 -9.49 -17.64 -26.63
CA GLU A 207 -8.17 -17.19 -26.18
C GLU A 207 -8.27 -15.85 -25.44
N TYR A 208 -9.06 -14.89 -25.94
CA TYR A 208 -9.31 -13.63 -25.22
C TYR A 208 -9.97 -13.86 -23.87
N ARG A 209 -10.98 -14.73 -23.78
CA ARG A 209 -11.63 -15.09 -22.51
C ARG A 209 -10.65 -15.72 -21.53
N ALA A 210 -9.77 -16.60 -22.01
CA ALA A 210 -8.72 -17.21 -21.19
C ALA A 210 -7.72 -16.18 -20.66
N LEU A 211 -7.23 -15.28 -21.52
CA LEU A 211 -6.31 -14.19 -21.15
C LEU A 211 -6.95 -13.19 -20.16
N ILE A 212 -8.21 -12.83 -20.36
CA ILE A 212 -8.97 -11.97 -19.43
C ILE A 212 -9.14 -12.67 -18.08
N ARG A 213 -9.53 -13.95 -18.08
CA ARG A 213 -9.73 -14.73 -16.84
C ARG A 213 -8.41 -14.93 -16.09
N ALA A 214 -7.32 -15.11 -16.81
CA ALA A 214 -5.97 -15.18 -16.24
C ALA A 214 -5.47 -13.80 -15.76
N GLY A 215 -6.11 -12.69 -16.14
CA GLY A 215 -5.78 -11.34 -15.70
C GLY A 215 -4.74 -10.61 -16.55
N PHE A 216 -4.41 -11.15 -17.73
CA PHE A 216 -3.45 -10.54 -18.66
C PHE A 216 -4.08 -9.49 -19.58
N LEU A 217 -5.41 -9.46 -19.67
CA LEU A 217 -6.18 -8.49 -20.44
C LEU A 217 -7.35 -7.91 -19.63
N VAL A 218 -7.67 -6.65 -19.88
CA VAL A 218 -8.83 -5.95 -19.32
C VAL A 218 -9.59 -5.22 -20.43
N SER A 219 -10.92 -5.24 -20.36
CA SER A 219 -11.80 -4.52 -21.29
C SER A 219 -12.11 -3.10 -20.79
N SER A 220 -12.07 -2.12 -21.69
CA SER A 220 -12.45 -0.72 -21.38
C SER A 220 -13.92 -0.50 -21.08
N SER A 221 -14.80 -1.42 -21.49
CA SER A 221 -16.26 -1.26 -21.33
C SER A 221 -16.72 -1.14 -19.88
N SER A 222 -15.86 -1.45 -18.90
CA SER A 222 -16.15 -1.31 -17.46
C SER A 222 -15.72 0.04 -16.85
N TYR A 223 -15.11 0.96 -17.63
CA TYR A 223 -14.45 2.17 -17.10
C TYR A 223 -15.08 3.51 -17.54
N THR A 224 -16.17 3.52 -18.30
CA THR A 224 -16.73 4.76 -18.90
C THR A 224 -17.63 5.61 -17.97
N GLN A 225 -17.52 5.49 -16.64
CA GLN A 225 -18.22 6.39 -15.70
C GLN A 225 -17.44 7.69 -15.42
N GLY A 226 -16.20 7.82 -15.91
CA GLY A 226 -15.45 9.07 -15.88
C GLY A 226 -15.23 9.60 -17.28
N SER A 227 -15.74 10.81 -17.55
CA SER A 227 -15.48 11.59 -18.77
C SER A 227 -13.98 11.61 -19.10
N LEU A 228 -13.55 10.78 -20.07
CA LEU A 228 -12.20 10.85 -20.63
C LEU A 228 -12.19 11.95 -21.69
N ASN A 229 -11.64 13.12 -21.37
CA ASN A 229 -11.06 14.00 -22.37
C ASN A 229 -9.80 13.33 -22.89
N VAL A 230 -9.95 12.50 -23.93
CA VAL A 230 -8.87 11.81 -24.63
C VAL A 230 -8.14 12.85 -25.48
N ALA A 231 -7.23 13.60 -24.87
CA ALA A 231 -6.19 14.31 -25.58
C ALA A 231 -4.89 13.53 -25.39
N SER A 232 -4.29 13.10 -26.49
CA SER A 232 -2.98 12.41 -26.59
C SER A 232 -3.01 10.88 -26.54
N LEU A 233 -3.64 10.26 -27.54
CA LEU A 233 -3.17 8.98 -28.09
C LEU A 233 -2.69 9.24 -29.52
N PRO A 234 -1.46 8.86 -29.91
CA PRO A 234 -1.02 8.95 -31.29
C PRO A 234 -1.74 7.88 -32.13
N ASN A 235 -2.39 8.33 -33.21
CA ASN A 235 -2.97 7.55 -34.31
C ASN A 235 -3.83 6.33 -33.96
N LEU A 236 -5.13 6.57 -33.70
CA LEU A 236 -6.19 5.60 -34.00
C LEU A 236 -7.12 6.19 -35.07
N PRO A 237 -7.61 5.40 -36.04
CA PRO A 237 -8.56 5.87 -37.04
C PRO A 237 -9.86 6.34 -36.35
N ARG A 238 -10.23 7.59 -36.62
CA ARG A 238 -11.36 8.31 -36.02
C ARG A 238 -12.69 7.77 -36.55
N ALA A 239 -13.20 6.69 -35.96
CA ALA A 239 -14.55 6.21 -36.23
C ALA A 239 -15.56 6.82 -35.23
N ALA A 240 -16.31 7.82 -35.73
CA ALA A 240 -17.60 8.34 -35.29
C ALA A 240 -17.99 8.25 -33.79
N ILE A 241 -17.67 9.31 -33.03
CA ILE A 241 -18.36 9.61 -31.77
C ILE A 241 -19.61 10.43 -32.12
N SER A 242 -20.75 9.77 -32.26
CA SER A 242 -22.05 10.44 -32.34
C SER A 242 -22.51 10.80 -30.93
N SER A 243 -22.05 11.93 -30.40
CA SER A 243 -22.61 12.53 -29.18
C SER A 243 -23.93 13.24 -29.51
N ALA A 244 -25.06 12.57 -29.25
CA ALA A 244 -26.36 13.23 -29.20
C ALA A 244 -26.60 13.76 -27.78
N SER A 245 -26.40 15.06 -27.59
CA SER A 245 -26.95 15.82 -26.48
C SER A 245 -28.48 15.80 -26.54
N ARG A 246 -29.17 15.42 -25.45
CA ARG A 246 -30.49 15.98 -25.13
C ARG A 246 -30.94 15.68 -23.70
N SER A 247 -31.28 16.76 -23.01
CA SER A 247 -31.94 16.88 -21.71
C SER A 247 -33.41 16.44 -21.75
N GLY A 248 -33.89 15.74 -20.72
CA GLY A 248 -35.34 15.55 -20.44
C GLY A 248 -35.67 14.35 -19.53
N PRO A 249 -36.76 14.38 -18.73
CA PRO A 249 -36.82 13.73 -17.41
C PRO A 249 -37.45 12.32 -17.34
N VAL A 250 -37.10 11.66 -16.24
CA VAL A 250 -37.67 10.48 -15.53
C VAL A 250 -38.97 9.87 -16.07
N HIS A 251 -38.91 8.57 -16.41
CA HIS A 251 -39.94 7.56 -16.12
C HIS A 251 -39.28 6.17 -15.98
N PRO A 252 -39.63 5.36 -14.95
CA PRO A 252 -39.18 3.99 -14.84
C PRO A 252 -40.21 3.05 -15.46
N SER A 253 -39.85 2.34 -16.52
CA SER A 253 -40.59 1.16 -16.96
C SER A 253 -39.60 0.05 -17.27
N ASP A 254 -39.75 -1.04 -16.51
CA ASP A 254 -39.16 -2.35 -16.72
C ASP A 254 -39.36 -2.85 -18.15
N ILE A 255 -38.55 -3.87 -18.49
CA ILE A 255 -38.51 -4.65 -19.74
C ILE A 255 -37.49 -4.13 -20.74
N ASP A 256 -36.20 -4.39 -20.45
CA ASP A 256 -35.26 -4.88 -21.46
C ASP A 256 -33.98 -5.40 -20.77
N ARG A 257 -34.04 -6.64 -20.26
CA ARG A 257 -32.84 -7.51 -20.21
C ARG A 257 -32.56 -7.96 -21.65
N ALA A 258 -32.25 -6.99 -22.51
CA ALA A 258 -31.75 -7.25 -23.85
C ALA A 258 -30.35 -7.84 -23.68
N VAL A 259 -30.26 -9.13 -24.03
CA VAL A 259 -29.07 -9.85 -24.45
C VAL A 259 -27.94 -8.88 -24.78
N GLN A 260 -26.95 -8.78 -23.87
CA GLN A 260 -25.67 -8.16 -24.17
C GLN A 260 -25.04 -9.01 -25.28
N THR A 261 -25.34 -8.65 -26.52
CA THR A 261 -24.93 -9.39 -27.71
C THR A 261 -23.41 -9.35 -27.81
N ASP A 262 -22.81 -10.45 -28.28
CA ASP A 262 -21.38 -10.57 -28.62
C ASP A 262 -20.85 -9.38 -29.45
N ALA A 263 -21.73 -8.63 -30.13
CA ALA A 263 -21.41 -7.43 -30.88
C ALA A 263 -20.87 -6.25 -30.02
N GLN A 264 -21.33 -6.09 -28.78
CA GLN A 264 -20.81 -5.03 -27.88
C GLN A 264 -19.46 -5.43 -27.25
N ALA A 265 -19.21 -6.73 -27.08
CA ALA A 265 -17.89 -7.25 -26.76
C ALA A 265 -16.88 -7.02 -27.91
N ARG A 266 -17.35 -7.07 -29.18
CA ARG A 266 -16.57 -6.76 -30.39
C ARG A 266 -16.22 -5.28 -30.59
N ALA A 267 -16.67 -4.37 -29.73
CA ALA A 267 -16.32 -2.95 -29.82
C ALA A 267 -15.42 -2.48 -28.65
N ALA A 268 -15.14 -3.34 -27.67
CA ALA A 268 -14.39 -2.95 -26.49
C ALA A 268 -12.88 -3.05 -26.71
N THR A 269 -12.18 -1.92 -26.66
CA THR A 269 -10.70 -1.89 -26.66
C THR A 269 -10.16 -2.72 -25.49
N LEU A 270 -9.25 -3.65 -25.78
CA LEU A 270 -8.59 -4.50 -24.78
C LEU A 270 -7.22 -3.93 -24.45
N PHE A 271 -6.93 -3.86 -23.16
CA PHE A 271 -5.68 -3.36 -22.60
C PHE A 271 -4.90 -4.47 -21.93
N LEU A 272 -3.58 -4.44 -22.08
CA LEU A 272 -2.67 -5.29 -21.34
C LEU A 272 -2.79 -5.01 -19.83
N SER A 273 -2.71 -6.07 -19.03
CA SER A 273 -2.73 -6.02 -17.59
C SER A 273 -1.87 -7.15 -17.03
N LEU A 274 -1.55 -7.09 -15.74
CA LEU A 274 -1.05 -8.23 -15.00
C LEU A 274 -2.10 -8.76 -14.02
N PRO A 275 -2.04 -10.06 -13.68
CA PRO A 275 -2.86 -10.63 -12.61
C PRO A 275 -2.73 -9.79 -11.33
N ASN A 276 -3.86 -9.58 -10.63
CA ASN A 276 -3.92 -8.81 -9.37
C ASN A 276 -3.49 -7.33 -9.44
N THR A 277 -3.40 -6.72 -10.63
CA THR A 277 -3.14 -5.27 -10.79
C THR A 277 -4.13 -4.42 -9.97
N GLY A 278 -5.43 -4.73 -10.03
CA GLY A 278 -6.42 -3.99 -9.25
C GLY A 278 -6.22 -4.07 -7.73
N THR A 279 -5.72 -5.20 -7.22
CA THR A 279 -5.40 -5.39 -5.81
C THR A 279 -4.18 -4.56 -5.41
N TYR A 280 -3.13 -4.55 -6.25
CA TYR A 280 -1.96 -3.70 -6.08
C TYR A 280 -2.35 -2.21 -6.02
N LEU A 281 -3.13 -1.74 -6.99
CA LEU A 281 -3.58 -0.34 -7.04
C LEU A 281 -4.44 0.06 -5.84
N ARG A 282 -5.30 -0.84 -5.36
CA ARG A 282 -6.09 -0.61 -4.15
C ARG A 282 -5.19 -0.48 -2.92
N LEU A 283 -4.21 -1.36 -2.78
CA LEU A 283 -3.27 -1.35 -1.66
C LEU A 283 -2.44 -0.06 -1.67
N LEU A 284 -1.95 0.34 -2.85
CA LEU A 284 -1.23 1.60 -3.08
C LEU A 284 -2.07 2.82 -2.69
N GLY A 285 -3.30 2.91 -3.20
CA GLY A 285 -4.22 4.01 -2.87
C GLY A 285 -4.59 4.06 -1.39
N THR A 286 -4.78 2.89 -0.75
CA THR A 286 -5.06 2.81 0.70
C THR A 286 -3.86 3.28 1.52
N GLY A 287 -2.64 2.95 1.08
CA GLY A 287 -1.40 3.41 1.68
C GLY A 287 -1.27 4.93 1.62
N ARG A 288 -1.37 5.52 0.42
CA ARG A 288 -1.32 6.98 0.19
C ARG A 288 -2.37 7.70 1.04
N ALA A 289 -3.63 7.23 1.02
CA ALA A 289 -4.71 7.81 1.79
C ALA A 289 -4.43 7.76 3.30
N HIS A 290 -3.82 6.68 3.80
CA HIS A 290 -3.44 6.59 5.20
C HIS A 290 -2.34 7.58 5.56
N LEU A 291 -1.31 7.73 4.73
CA LEU A 291 -0.22 8.67 4.93
C LEU A 291 -0.74 10.12 5.02
N LEU A 292 -1.55 10.52 4.04
CA LEU A 292 -2.17 11.84 4.02
C LEU A 292 -3.08 12.08 5.23
N ALA A 293 -3.80 11.05 5.68
CA ALA A 293 -4.61 11.15 6.91
C ALA A 293 -3.75 11.33 8.17
N LEU A 294 -2.51 10.83 8.21
CA LEU A 294 -1.59 11.06 9.33
C LEU A 294 -1.04 12.48 9.31
N LEU A 295 -0.70 13.01 8.12
CA LEU A 295 -0.23 14.38 7.95
C LEU A 295 -1.31 15.39 8.29
N ARG A 296 -2.54 15.20 7.78
CA ARG A 296 -3.70 16.07 8.07
C ARG A 296 -4.14 16.11 9.55
N ARG A 297 -3.64 15.17 10.35
CA ARG A 297 -3.84 15.15 11.80
C ARG A 297 -2.72 15.85 12.57
N SER A 298 -1.66 16.27 11.89
CA SER A 298 -0.57 17.05 12.45
C SER A 298 -0.91 18.53 12.35
N THR A 299 -0.31 19.32 13.23
CA THR A 299 -0.31 20.78 13.15
C THR A 299 0.30 21.19 11.80
N CYS A 300 -0.29 22.20 11.16
CA CYS A 300 0.11 22.70 9.83
C CYS A 300 0.15 21.65 8.68
N ASN A 301 -0.51 20.49 8.82
CA ASN A 301 -0.43 19.38 7.85
C ASN A 301 1.00 18.86 7.59
N GLU A 302 1.91 19.07 8.53
CA GLU A 302 3.31 18.71 8.41
C GLU A 302 3.84 17.98 9.64
N ALA A 303 4.86 17.17 9.46
CA ALA A 303 5.47 16.42 10.55
C ALA A 303 6.92 16.07 10.24
N PRO A 304 7.79 15.97 11.25
CA PRO A 304 9.10 15.35 11.08
C PRO A 304 8.95 13.89 10.60
N MET A 305 9.77 13.47 9.66
CA MET A 305 9.68 12.14 9.03
C MET A 305 9.72 11.00 10.06
N HIS A 306 10.54 11.12 11.10
CA HIS A 306 10.67 10.10 12.15
C HIS A 306 9.37 9.93 12.95
N LEU A 307 8.70 11.04 13.27
CA LEU A 307 7.43 11.05 14.01
C LEU A 307 6.30 10.49 13.14
N LEU A 308 6.29 10.82 11.84
CA LEU A 308 5.33 10.27 10.89
C LEU A 308 5.50 8.74 10.74
N LYS A 309 6.74 8.26 10.72
CA LYS A 309 7.07 6.82 10.73
C LYS A 309 6.54 6.12 11.99
N ASP A 310 6.70 6.73 13.15
CA ASP A 310 6.21 6.17 14.42
C ASP A 310 4.67 6.10 14.45
N ARG A 311 3.99 7.14 13.94
CA ARG A 311 2.53 7.16 13.77
C ARG A 311 2.06 6.10 12.76
N TRP A 312 2.77 5.91 11.64
CA TRP A 312 2.49 4.87 10.65
C TRP A 312 2.56 3.47 11.26
N ASN A 313 3.56 3.23 12.10
CA ASN A 313 3.71 1.96 12.78
C ASN A 313 2.64 1.76 13.87
N GLY A 314 1.93 2.81 14.31
CA GLY A 314 0.80 2.71 15.23
C GLY A 314 1.21 2.58 16.70
N ALA A 315 2.30 3.23 17.11
CA ALA A 315 2.83 3.21 18.48
C ALA A 315 2.98 1.77 19.03
N VAL A 316 3.64 0.92 18.24
CA VAL A 316 3.90 -0.48 18.58
C VAL A 316 4.68 -0.56 19.89
N GLU A 317 4.31 -1.50 20.75
CA GLU A 317 5.12 -1.86 21.92
C GLU A 317 6.52 -2.30 21.47
N THR A 318 7.54 -1.53 21.86
CA THR A 318 8.95 -1.87 21.56
C THR A 318 9.56 -2.66 22.71
N GLU A 319 10.60 -3.46 22.46
CA GLU A 319 11.35 -4.16 23.54
C GLU A 319 12.21 -3.22 24.41
N LYS A 320 11.96 -1.91 24.36
CA LYS A 320 12.64 -0.96 25.24
C LYS A 320 12.25 -1.25 26.69
N SER A 321 13.23 -1.13 27.59
CA SER A 321 13.13 -1.46 29.03
C SER A 321 11.88 -0.88 29.71
N PHE A 322 11.44 0.30 29.27
CA PHE A 322 10.23 0.95 29.76
C PHE A 322 8.92 0.20 29.46
N HIS A 323 8.76 -0.35 28.25
CA HIS A 323 7.56 -1.11 27.87
C HIS A 323 7.53 -2.48 28.57
N LEU A 324 8.70 -3.13 28.70
CA LEU A 324 8.88 -4.33 29.51
C LEU A 324 8.49 -4.11 30.98
N ALA A 325 8.92 -2.99 31.56
CA ALA A 325 8.59 -2.63 32.94
C ALA A 325 7.09 -2.32 33.11
N LYS A 326 6.45 -1.64 32.15
CA LYS A 326 4.99 -1.42 32.14
C LYS A 326 4.22 -2.75 32.07
N ARG A 327 4.65 -3.67 31.20
CA ARG A 327 4.04 -5.00 31.07
C ARG A 327 4.18 -5.83 32.35
N ALA A 328 5.37 -5.82 32.97
CA ALA A 328 5.61 -6.51 34.25
C ALA A 328 4.71 -5.97 35.39
N ARG A 329 4.27 -4.71 35.29
CA ARG A 329 3.31 -4.07 36.20
C ARG A 329 1.83 -4.25 35.80
N GLY A 330 1.54 -4.91 34.68
CA GLY A 330 0.18 -5.03 34.15
C GLY A 330 -0.39 -3.74 33.53
N GLU A 331 0.47 -2.74 33.27
CA GLU A 331 0.09 -1.47 32.65
C GLU A 331 0.08 -1.59 31.12
N PHE A 332 -0.72 -0.75 30.44
CA PHE A 332 -0.78 -0.72 28.97
C PHE A 332 0.60 -0.40 28.40
N ALA A 333 1.20 -1.39 27.75
CA ALA A 333 2.56 -1.31 27.23
C ALA A 333 2.60 -1.01 25.73
N GLY A 334 1.47 -0.95 25.03
CA GLY A 334 1.36 -0.55 23.63
C GLY A 334 0.43 -1.44 22.82
N ILE A 335 0.29 -1.14 21.53
CA ILE A 335 -0.52 -1.94 20.61
C ILE A 335 0.36 -3.05 20.04
N LEU A 336 -0.14 -4.30 20.07
CA LEU A 336 0.53 -5.41 19.41
C LEU A 336 0.62 -5.14 17.90
N PRO A 337 1.77 -5.44 17.24
CA PRO A 337 1.99 -5.12 15.83
C PRO A 337 0.81 -5.50 14.91
N GLY A 338 0.27 -6.71 15.05
CA GLY A 338 -0.81 -7.25 14.23
C GLY A 338 -2.17 -6.58 14.40
N ARG A 339 -2.34 -5.76 15.45
CA ARG A 339 -3.55 -4.97 15.67
C ARG A 339 -3.46 -3.57 15.07
N THR A 340 -2.30 -3.17 14.57
CA THR A 340 -2.10 -1.87 13.93
C THR A 340 -2.72 -1.85 12.53
N LYS A 341 -3.06 -0.64 12.05
CA LYS A 341 -3.61 -0.44 10.70
C LYS A 341 -2.62 -0.92 9.62
N LYS A 342 -1.32 -0.71 9.85
CA LYS A 342 -0.23 -1.22 9.00
C LYS A 342 -0.37 -2.71 8.69
N TRP A 343 -0.66 -3.54 9.69
CA TRP A 343 -0.77 -5.00 9.49
C TRP A 343 -2.19 -5.45 9.12
N LYS A 344 -3.22 -4.77 9.62
CA LYS A 344 -4.63 -5.13 9.38
C LYS A 344 -5.13 -4.74 7.99
N GLU A 345 -4.71 -3.59 7.47
CA GLU A 345 -5.24 -3.05 6.20
C GLU A 345 -4.15 -2.91 5.14
N LEU A 346 -2.91 -2.63 5.56
CA LEU A 346 -1.80 -2.38 4.64
C LEU A 346 -0.83 -3.56 4.54
N TYR A 347 -1.17 -4.70 5.14
CA TYR A 347 -0.42 -5.96 5.03
C TYR A 347 1.08 -5.85 5.34
N GLY A 348 1.44 -4.93 6.23
CA GLY A 348 2.82 -4.66 6.63
C GLY A 348 3.60 -3.75 5.67
N MET A 349 2.92 -2.97 4.83
CA MET A 349 3.55 -2.01 3.93
C MET A 349 4.53 -1.09 4.68
N GLN A 350 5.71 -0.93 4.11
CA GLN A 350 6.77 -0.13 4.70
C GLN A 350 6.44 1.37 4.60
N PHE A 351 6.68 2.11 5.69
CA PHE A 351 6.46 3.57 5.72
C PHE A 351 7.25 4.31 4.64
N ARG A 352 8.55 3.98 4.52
CA ARG A 352 9.43 4.62 3.55
C ARG A 352 8.93 4.42 2.13
N TRP A 353 8.47 3.21 1.80
CA TRP A 353 7.91 2.89 0.49
C TRP A 353 6.69 3.77 0.15
N VAL A 354 5.70 3.87 1.04
CA VAL A 354 4.53 4.72 0.76
C VAL A 354 4.88 6.22 0.67
N LEU A 355 5.91 6.66 1.39
CA LEU A 355 6.40 8.03 1.33
C LEU A 355 7.08 8.31 -0.01
N GLU A 356 7.95 7.41 -0.47
CA GLU A 356 8.59 7.45 -1.79
C GLU A 356 7.54 7.55 -2.90
N GLU A 357 6.43 6.81 -2.78
CA GLU A 357 5.31 6.92 -3.71
C GLU A 357 4.62 8.29 -3.67
N ALA A 358 4.24 8.74 -2.48
CA ALA A 358 3.42 9.94 -2.33
C ALA A 358 4.19 11.21 -2.76
N LEU A 359 5.51 11.22 -2.53
CA LEU A 359 6.40 12.27 -3.03
C LEU A 359 6.44 12.28 -4.56
N GLY A 360 6.60 11.12 -5.19
CA GLY A 360 6.66 11.01 -6.65
C GLY A 360 5.35 11.35 -7.32
N ALA A 361 4.26 11.11 -6.59
CA ALA A 361 2.92 11.45 -7.01
C ALA A 361 2.56 12.94 -6.79
N GLY A 362 3.47 13.73 -6.22
CA GLY A 362 3.23 15.14 -5.91
C GLY A 362 2.10 15.37 -4.90
N GLN A 363 1.87 14.42 -3.99
CA GLN A 363 0.84 14.54 -2.94
C GLN A 363 1.40 15.11 -1.64
N VAL A 364 2.70 14.96 -1.45
CA VAL A 364 3.46 15.47 -0.32
C VAL A 364 4.78 16.03 -0.84
N GLU A 365 5.39 16.92 -0.08
CA GLU A 365 6.75 17.39 -0.30
C GLU A 365 7.62 17.11 0.93
N MET A 366 8.94 17.08 0.72
CA MET A 366 9.92 16.86 1.77
C MET A 366 10.89 18.04 1.80
N PHE A 367 11.14 18.56 2.99
CA PHE A 367 11.96 19.75 3.21
C PHE A 367 12.93 19.56 4.38
N GLU A 368 13.97 20.38 4.44
CA GLU A 368 14.94 20.35 5.51
C GLU A 368 14.54 21.25 6.68
N THR A 369 14.59 20.72 7.90
CA THR A 369 14.28 21.48 9.13
C THR A 369 15.50 22.02 9.86
N GLY A 370 16.70 21.55 9.51
CA GLY A 370 17.97 21.90 10.16
C GLY A 370 18.19 21.37 11.58
N SER A 371 17.17 20.76 12.22
CA SER A 371 17.25 20.36 13.63
C SER A 371 16.71 18.96 13.91
N VAL A 372 15.56 18.59 13.35
CA VAL A 372 14.84 17.34 13.67
C VAL A 372 14.83 16.32 12.52
N GLY A 373 15.69 16.55 11.52
CA GLY A 373 15.76 15.80 10.27
C GLY A 373 14.76 16.28 9.21
N PRO A 374 14.51 15.50 8.16
CA PRO A 374 13.57 15.90 7.10
C PRO A 374 12.14 16.08 7.62
N GLY A 375 11.52 17.19 7.24
CA GLY A 375 10.09 17.45 7.38
C GLY A 375 9.31 16.95 6.17
N VAL A 376 8.06 16.56 6.38
CA VAL A 376 7.14 16.15 5.31
C VAL A 376 5.84 16.92 5.48
N ARG A 377 5.30 17.51 4.40
CA ARG A 377 3.99 18.18 4.41
C ARG A 377 3.11 17.78 3.25
N CYS A 378 1.79 17.92 3.42
CA CYS A 378 0.83 17.77 2.33
C CYS A 378 0.91 18.95 1.35
N LEU A 379 0.70 18.66 0.06
CA LEU A 379 0.54 19.66 -1.00
C LEU A 379 -0.94 19.98 -1.28
#